data_AF-A0A150Q0U9-F1
#
_entry.id   AF-A0A150Q0U9-F1
#
_cell.length_a   1.000
_cell.length_b   1.000
_cell.length_c   1.000
_cell.angle_alpha   90.00
_cell.angle_beta   90.00
_cell.angle_gamma   90.00
#
_symmetry.space_group_name_H-M   'P 1'
#
loop_
_entity.id
_entity.type
_entity.pdbx_description
1 polymer ?
#
loop_
_entity_poly.entity_id
_entity_poly.type
_entity_poly.pdbx_seq_one_letter_code
_entity_poly.pdbx_strand_id
1 'polypeptide(L)'
;MSRAESVAVKRREPRAARWSRARHRAPARTDAGPRRGWKRHLEGWEPGLVAVFIAGAAVTLAVPRAVEPAELPLPLVDARAITRARDADVTRAREAEQLGLDAEVRELGSAIRAFGVVDADADHTEAELLAARKRVLDAVGPALAQGDEAVLRLRAYQMSSFIREVRRFEATGEESDELRDLGGNFLGLLRRSGWLGRATARPRGEARRVAMDGTVLGVLFKKRWGAIVGVQRAPFGVSLDEERALFRFLLSHPVGAARGAQDLAAPPAQQTAARLEPASEPTPRSPAAALRAADAQRAEEQYRLKKIDELAALDPSYPRHLARGVALYRLRKFAQSAEAFRSHLEQHPDGAHTLRAQNYLRAAVERARDEQL
;
A
#
# COMPACT_ATOMS: atom_id res chain seq x y z
N MET A 1 -13.72 50.32 12.54
CA MET A 1 -12.65 51.16 13.15
C MET A 1 -11.88 50.32 14.15
N SER A 2 -10.56 50.53 14.27
CA SER A 2 -9.54 49.82 15.09
C SER A 2 -9.07 48.46 14.55
N ARG A 3 -7.88 48.39 13.94
CA ARG A 3 -6.48 48.35 14.49
C ARG A 3 -6.04 46.88 14.63
N ALA A 4 -5.35 46.30 13.65
CA ALA A 4 -3.91 46.42 13.38
C ALA A 4 -3.05 45.77 14.47
N GLU A 5 -2.41 44.64 14.15
CA GLU A 5 -1.06 44.30 14.62
C GLU A 5 -0.41 43.27 13.69
N SER A 6 0.46 43.81 12.84
CA SER A 6 1.27 43.09 11.86
C SER A 6 2.59 42.69 12.51
N VAL A 7 2.85 41.38 12.66
CA VAL A 7 4.14 40.88 13.17
C VAL A 7 5.12 40.74 12.01
N ALA A 8 6.09 41.66 11.96
CA ALA A 8 7.20 41.67 11.02
C ALA A 8 8.23 40.59 11.37
N VAL A 9 8.36 39.57 10.52
CA VAL A 9 9.42 38.54 10.63
C VAL A 9 10.67 39.02 9.87
N LYS A 10 11.72 39.26 10.66
CA LYS A 10 13.04 39.74 10.28
C LYS A 10 13.81 38.67 9.47
N ARG A 11 13.89 38.83 8.14
CA ARG A 11 14.77 38.06 7.25
C ARG A 11 16.24 38.30 7.66
N ARG A 12 16.95 37.23 8.04
CA ARG A 12 18.42 37.21 8.16
C ARG A 12 19.01 36.65 6.87
N GLU A 13 19.79 37.46 6.18
CA GLU A 13 20.67 37.07 5.08
C GLU A 13 21.88 36.28 5.60
N PRO A 14 22.35 35.24 4.90
CA PRO A 14 23.71 34.73 5.08
C PRO A 14 24.70 35.47 4.18
N ARG A 15 25.73 35.99 4.86
CA ARG A 15 26.90 36.72 4.36
C ARG A 15 27.66 35.97 3.27
N ALA A 16 28.03 36.72 2.23
CA ALA A 16 29.06 36.40 1.26
C ALA A 16 30.45 36.25 1.93
N ALA A 17 31.12 35.13 1.70
CA ALA A 17 32.54 34.95 2.02
C ALA A 17 33.36 35.22 0.75
N ARG A 18 33.85 36.46 0.71
CA ARG A 18 34.77 37.05 -0.25
C ARG A 18 36.18 36.65 0.14
N TRP A 19 36.81 35.69 -0.53
CA TRP A 19 38.22 35.37 -0.33
C TRP A 19 39.09 35.87 -1.49
N SER A 20 40.16 36.50 -1.06
CA SER A 20 40.98 37.48 -1.75
C SER A 20 42.16 36.86 -2.47
N ARG A 21 42.50 37.51 -3.59
CA ARG A 21 43.79 37.44 -4.28
C ARG A 21 44.97 37.62 -3.31
N ALA A 22 46.01 36.81 -3.48
CA ALA A 22 47.38 37.21 -3.21
C ALA A 22 48.25 36.82 -4.41
N ARG A 23 48.74 37.83 -5.11
CA ARG A 23 49.84 37.73 -6.08
C ARG A 23 51.14 37.92 -5.31
N HIS A 24 52.17 37.14 -5.60
CA HIS A 24 53.55 37.63 -5.59
C HIS A 24 54.39 36.92 -6.66
N ARG A 25 54.99 37.75 -7.54
CA ARG A 25 56.16 37.50 -8.40
C ARG A 25 57.37 37.10 -7.51
N ALA A 26 58.43 36.41 -7.95
CA ALA A 26 59.35 36.73 -9.07
C ALA A 26 60.34 35.53 -9.33
N PRO A 27 61.49 35.65 -10.04
CA PRO A 27 61.71 34.94 -11.32
C PRO A 27 62.98 34.07 -11.39
N ALA A 28 63.22 33.52 -12.59
CA ALA A 28 64.48 33.05 -13.17
C ALA A 28 65.01 31.65 -12.79
N ARG A 29 65.01 30.73 -13.76
CA ARG A 29 66.24 30.40 -14.51
C ARG A 29 65.92 29.55 -15.74
N THR A 30 66.54 29.99 -16.83
CA THR A 30 66.78 29.30 -18.09
C THR A 30 67.45 27.95 -17.86
N ASP A 31 66.90 26.89 -18.44
CA ASP A 31 67.72 25.83 -19.00
C ASP A 31 67.10 25.32 -20.31
N ALA A 32 67.91 25.47 -21.36
CA ALA A 32 67.63 25.03 -22.70
C ALA A 32 67.88 23.52 -22.79
N GLY A 33 66.89 22.79 -23.32
CA GLY A 33 67.04 21.39 -23.71
C GLY A 33 66.01 21.03 -24.78
N PRO A 34 66.39 20.90 -26.06
CA PRO A 34 65.46 20.54 -27.11
C PRO A 34 65.24 19.02 -27.08
N ARG A 35 64.23 18.57 -26.34
CA ARG A 35 63.58 17.28 -26.59
C ARG A 35 62.13 17.52 -27.00
N ARG A 36 61.99 18.05 -28.23
CA ARG A 36 60.75 18.03 -29.04
C ARG A 36 60.42 16.56 -29.35
N GLY A 37 59.83 15.86 -28.38
CA GLY A 37 59.36 14.49 -28.53
C GLY A 37 57.87 14.42 -28.25
N TRP A 38 57.07 14.23 -29.30
CA TRP A 38 55.69 13.70 -29.38
C TRP A 38 54.56 14.32 -28.51
N LYS A 39 54.83 15.00 -27.38
CA LYS A 39 53.84 15.52 -26.43
C LYS A 39 52.97 16.66 -26.97
N ARG A 40 53.46 17.45 -27.93
CA ARG A 40 52.68 18.53 -28.56
C ARG A 40 51.60 18.04 -29.54
N HIS A 41 51.67 16.77 -29.97
CA HIS A 41 50.63 16.19 -30.82
C HIS A 41 49.47 15.58 -30.02
N LEU A 42 49.60 15.46 -28.69
CA LEU A 42 48.55 14.99 -27.78
C LEU A 42 47.90 16.12 -26.97
N GLU A 43 48.55 17.29 -26.86
CA GLU A 43 47.97 18.53 -26.33
C GLU A 43 46.82 19.01 -27.24
N GLY A 44 45.60 18.56 -26.94
CA GLY A 44 44.37 18.84 -27.69
C GLY A 44 43.47 17.63 -27.93
N TRP A 45 43.98 16.41 -27.77
CA TRP A 45 43.19 15.17 -27.88
C TRP A 45 42.47 14.79 -26.59
N GLU A 46 42.94 15.31 -25.45
CA GLU A 46 42.34 15.09 -24.13
C GLU A 46 40.81 15.35 -24.10
N PRO A 47 40.28 16.48 -24.60
CA PRO A 47 38.82 16.69 -24.65
C PRO A 47 38.12 15.70 -25.59
N GLY A 48 38.76 15.25 -26.67
CA GLY A 48 38.22 14.25 -27.59
C GLY A 48 38.08 12.87 -26.94
N LEU A 49 39.10 12.43 -26.20
CA LEU A 49 39.06 11.18 -25.44
C LEU A 49 38.01 11.22 -24.33
N VAL A 50 37.90 12.35 -23.62
CA VAL A 50 36.84 12.55 -22.62
C VAL A 50 35.46 12.48 -23.27
N ALA A 51 35.25 13.12 -24.43
CA ALA A 51 33.98 13.06 -25.15
C ALA A 51 33.63 11.64 -25.61
N VAL A 52 34.60 10.89 -26.16
CA VAL A 52 34.40 9.48 -26.56
C VAL A 52 34.10 8.60 -25.34
N PHE A 53 34.79 8.80 -24.23
CA PHE A 53 34.54 8.05 -22.99
C PHE A 53 33.14 8.36 -22.43
N ILE A 54 32.74 9.63 -22.40
CA ILE A 54 31.39 10.04 -21.99
C ILE A 54 30.34 9.44 -22.93
N ALA A 55 30.54 9.51 -24.23
CA ALA A 55 29.61 8.92 -25.22
C ALA A 55 29.53 7.39 -25.09
N GLY A 56 30.68 6.71 -24.95
CA GLY A 56 30.74 5.27 -24.74
C GLY A 56 30.09 4.83 -23.42
N ALA A 57 30.31 5.58 -22.34
CA ALA A 57 29.65 5.34 -21.06
C ALA A 57 28.13 5.58 -21.17
N ALA A 58 27.70 6.63 -21.86
CA ALA A 58 26.29 6.91 -22.11
C ALA A 58 25.61 5.78 -22.90
N VAL A 59 26.24 5.28 -23.97
CA VAL A 59 25.75 4.12 -24.74
C VAL A 59 25.67 2.87 -23.85
N THR A 60 26.70 2.61 -23.05
CA THR A 60 26.76 1.43 -22.16
C THR A 60 25.71 1.47 -21.05
N LEU A 61 25.31 2.67 -20.61
CA LEU A 61 24.22 2.88 -19.65
C LEU A 61 22.84 2.88 -20.31
N ALA A 62 22.76 3.24 -21.60
CA ALA A 62 21.51 3.24 -22.36
C ALA A 62 21.10 1.85 -22.86
N VAL A 63 22.03 0.90 -22.99
CA VAL A 63 21.72 -0.47 -23.43
C VAL A 63 20.91 -1.19 -22.34
N PRO A 64 19.67 -1.64 -22.64
CA PRO A 64 18.85 -2.36 -21.68
C PRO A 64 19.53 -3.65 -21.21
N ARG A 65 19.60 -3.86 -19.89
CA ARG A 65 20.18 -5.05 -19.27
C ARG A 65 19.07 -5.96 -18.79
N ALA A 66 19.26 -7.27 -18.89
CA ALA A 66 18.37 -8.22 -18.26
C ALA A 66 18.46 -8.02 -16.74
N VAL A 67 17.36 -7.54 -16.15
CA VAL A 67 17.23 -7.38 -14.69
C VAL A 67 15.98 -8.14 -14.28
N GLU A 68 16.11 -9.03 -13.29
CA GLU A 68 14.96 -9.80 -12.81
C GLU A 68 13.87 -8.86 -12.26
N PRO A 69 12.61 -9.01 -12.69
CA PRO A 69 11.48 -8.24 -12.18
C PRO A 69 11.24 -8.46 -10.68
N ALA A 70 11.87 -7.63 -9.86
CA ALA A 70 11.75 -7.71 -8.40
C ALA A 70 10.80 -6.67 -7.81
N GLU A 71 10.61 -5.52 -8.46
CA GLU A 71 9.86 -4.39 -7.90
C GLU A 71 8.47 -4.29 -8.55
N LEU A 72 7.43 -4.53 -7.75
CA LEU A 72 6.04 -4.28 -8.15
C LEU A 72 5.75 -2.78 -7.99
N PRO A 73 5.31 -2.06 -9.04
CA PRO A 73 4.95 -0.65 -8.90
C PRO A 73 3.75 -0.54 -7.95
N LEU A 74 3.93 0.15 -6.83
CA LEU A 74 2.84 0.41 -5.88
C LEU A 74 2.09 1.67 -6.32
N PRO A 75 0.76 1.76 -6.09
CA PRO A 75 0.03 2.97 -6.40
C PRO A 75 0.59 4.18 -5.63
N LEU A 76 0.68 5.30 -6.33
CA LEU A 76 1.13 6.57 -5.76
C LEU A 76 -0.01 7.20 -4.98
N VAL A 77 0.19 7.41 -3.69
CA VAL A 77 -0.82 8.00 -2.79
C VAL A 77 -0.47 9.46 -2.57
N ASP A 78 -1.41 10.38 -2.82
CA ASP A 78 -1.23 11.77 -2.40
C ASP A 78 -1.39 11.89 -0.88
N ALA A 79 -0.27 12.04 -0.18
CA ALA A 79 -0.23 12.18 1.28
C ALA A 79 -1.06 13.38 1.78
N ARG A 80 -1.20 14.46 0.98
CA ARG A 80 -2.01 15.62 1.35
C ARG A 80 -3.50 15.32 1.23
N ALA A 81 -3.91 14.58 0.22
CA ALA A 81 -5.30 14.13 0.08
C ALA A 81 -5.71 13.22 1.25
N ILE A 82 -4.87 12.24 1.61
CA ILE A 82 -5.08 11.38 2.78
C ILE A 82 -5.17 12.18 4.07
N THR A 83 -4.25 13.13 4.28
CA THR A 83 -4.24 13.96 5.49
C THR A 83 -5.52 14.78 5.59
N ARG A 84 -5.96 15.43 4.50
CA ARG A 84 -7.24 16.17 4.47
C ARG A 84 -8.45 15.28 4.78
N ALA A 85 -8.53 14.09 4.18
CA ALA A 85 -9.62 13.16 4.44
C ALA A 85 -9.67 12.74 5.92
N ARG A 86 -8.50 12.39 6.48
CA ARG A 86 -8.36 12.03 7.89
C ARG A 86 -8.73 13.18 8.83
N ASP A 87 -8.24 14.39 8.55
CA ASP A 87 -8.49 15.56 9.40
C ASP A 87 -9.99 15.93 9.37
N ALA A 88 -10.65 15.78 8.22
CA ALA A 88 -12.11 15.94 8.11
C ALA A 88 -12.86 14.91 8.98
N ASP A 89 -12.46 13.63 8.96
CA ASP A 89 -13.08 12.62 9.81
C ASP A 89 -12.83 12.88 11.31
N VAL A 90 -11.60 13.27 11.68
CA VAL A 90 -11.29 13.64 13.08
C VAL A 90 -12.15 14.81 13.53
N THR A 91 -12.37 15.79 12.66
CA THR A 91 -13.21 16.96 12.95
C THR A 91 -14.66 16.53 13.18
N ARG A 92 -15.22 15.72 12.27
CA ARG A 92 -16.57 15.17 12.39
C ARG A 92 -16.78 14.31 13.63
N ALA A 93 -15.79 13.48 13.98
CA ALA A 93 -15.85 12.65 15.17
C ALA A 93 -15.92 13.52 16.45
N ARG A 94 -15.12 14.59 16.52
CA ARG A 94 -15.16 15.56 17.63
C ARG A 94 -16.48 16.33 17.68
N GLU A 95 -17.02 16.73 16.54
CA GLU A 95 -18.34 17.38 16.48
C GLU A 95 -19.44 16.46 17.00
N ALA A 96 -19.43 15.17 16.63
CA ALA A 96 -20.36 14.17 17.14
C ALA A 96 -20.28 14.01 18.67
N GLU A 97 -19.06 14.04 19.24
CA GLU A 97 -18.84 13.97 20.68
C GLU A 97 -19.35 15.23 21.41
N GLN A 98 -19.17 16.41 20.82
CA GLN A 98 -19.50 17.69 21.45
C GLN A 98 -20.99 18.05 21.34
N LEU A 99 -21.57 17.87 20.16
CA LEU A 99 -22.94 18.26 19.85
C LEU A 99 -23.94 17.13 20.14
N GLY A 100 -23.46 15.90 20.26
CA GLY A 100 -24.30 14.71 20.24
C GLY A 100 -24.78 14.38 18.83
N LEU A 101 -25.60 13.34 18.74
CA LEU A 101 -26.23 12.87 17.51
C LEU A 101 -27.75 12.83 17.69
N ASP A 102 -28.49 13.19 16.64
CA ASP A 102 -29.95 13.10 16.61
C ASP A 102 -30.43 11.68 16.91
N ALA A 103 -31.67 11.54 17.38
CA ALA A 103 -32.21 10.25 17.83
C ALA A 103 -32.18 9.19 16.72
N GLU A 104 -32.57 9.56 15.51
CA GLU A 104 -32.58 8.68 14.34
C GLU A 104 -31.17 8.27 13.92
N VAL A 105 -30.20 9.18 14.03
CA VAL A 105 -28.79 8.89 13.73
C VAL A 105 -28.18 7.98 14.81
N ARG A 106 -28.55 8.16 16.08
CA ARG A 106 -28.16 7.24 17.16
C ARG A 106 -28.77 5.87 16.97
N GLU A 107 -30.02 5.77 16.53
CA GLU A 107 -30.67 4.49 16.24
C GLU A 107 -29.93 3.72 15.14
N LEU A 108 -29.54 4.40 14.05
CA LEU A 108 -28.67 3.79 13.03
C LEU A 108 -27.34 3.31 13.64
N GLY A 109 -26.73 4.11 14.52
CA GLY A 109 -25.52 3.73 15.24
C GLY A 109 -25.68 2.46 16.07
N SER A 110 -26.78 2.35 16.81
CA SER A 110 -27.14 1.18 17.62
C SER A 110 -27.42 -0.06 16.76
N ALA A 111 -28.13 0.10 15.64
CA ALA A 111 -28.40 -0.99 14.70
C ALA A 111 -27.10 -1.56 14.10
N ILE A 112 -26.14 -0.70 13.75
CA ILE A 112 -24.82 -1.12 13.24
C ILE A 112 -24.05 -1.92 14.30
N ARG A 113 -24.08 -1.47 15.56
CA ARG A 113 -23.44 -2.20 16.68
C ARG A 113 -24.06 -3.58 16.88
N ALA A 114 -25.40 -3.65 16.89
CA ALA A 114 -26.12 -4.90 16.99
C ALA A 114 -25.82 -5.86 15.81
N PHE A 115 -25.63 -5.32 14.60
CA PHE A 115 -25.14 -6.10 13.47
C PHE A 115 -23.72 -6.64 13.70
N GLY A 116 -22.81 -5.82 14.24
CA GLY A 116 -21.45 -6.27 14.54
C GLY A 116 -21.40 -7.39 15.58
N VAL A 117 -22.24 -7.35 16.62
CA VAL A 117 -22.34 -8.45 17.59
C VAL A 117 -22.69 -9.78 16.92
N VAL A 118 -23.70 -9.79 16.04
CA VAL A 118 -24.11 -11.00 15.30
C VAL A 118 -23.02 -11.44 14.33
N ASP A 119 -22.42 -10.51 13.58
CA ASP A 119 -21.34 -10.79 12.63
C ASP A 119 -20.08 -11.37 13.31
N ALA A 120 -19.80 -10.98 14.56
CA ALA A 120 -18.66 -11.48 15.33
C ALA A 120 -18.88 -12.87 15.93
N ASP A 121 -20.13 -13.28 16.12
CA ASP A 121 -20.44 -14.62 16.61
C ASP A 121 -20.03 -15.65 15.53
N ALA A 122 -19.27 -16.67 15.91
CA ALA A 122 -18.84 -17.69 14.95
C ALA A 122 -19.98 -18.64 14.57
N ASP A 123 -21.01 -18.73 15.42
CA ASP A 123 -22.10 -19.68 15.33
C ASP A 123 -23.42 -19.05 14.82
N HIS A 124 -23.39 -17.78 14.40
CA HIS A 124 -24.59 -17.13 13.86
C HIS A 124 -25.12 -17.86 12.63
N THR A 125 -26.44 -17.89 12.53
CA THR A 125 -27.13 -18.35 11.33
C THR A 125 -27.20 -17.24 10.28
N GLU A 126 -27.28 -17.61 9.01
CA GLU A 126 -27.48 -16.64 7.92
C GLU A 126 -28.75 -15.80 8.13
N ALA A 127 -29.80 -16.41 8.68
CA ALA A 127 -31.05 -15.72 8.99
C ALA A 127 -30.88 -14.61 10.05
N GLU A 128 -30.09 -14.84 11.10
CA GLU A 128 -29.79 -13.84 12.13
C GLU A 128 -29.00 -12.66 11.57
N LEU A 129 -27.99 -12.94 10.73
CA LEU A 129 -27.19 -11.91 10.08
C LEU A 129 -28.04 -11.06 9.12
N LEU A 130 -28.91 -11.70 8.33
CA LEU A 130 -29.84 -11.01 7.45
C LEU A 130 -30.85 -10.15 8.22
N ALA A 131 -31.39 -10.66 9.34
CA ALA A 131 -32.30 -9.92 10.21
C ALA A 131 -31.61 -8.70 10.86
N ALA A 132 -30.37 -8.85 11.31
CA ALA A 132 -29.58 -7.75 11.83
C ALA A 132 -29.28 -6.70 10.75
N ARG A 133 -28.94 -7.14 9.53
CA ARG A 133 -28.71 -6.23 8.39
C ARG A 133 -29.99 -5.49 8.01
N LYS A 134 -31.14 -6.17 7.99
CA LYS A 134 -32.43 -5.54 7.74
C LYS A 134 -32.70 -4.39 8.71
N ARG A 135 -32.46 -4.59 10.02
CA ARG A 135 -32.59 -3.52 11.03
C ARG A 135 -31.71 -2.32 10.73
N VAL A 136 -30.48 -2.53 10.26
CA VAL A 136 -29.63 -1.43 9.80
C VAL A 136 -30.30 -0.70 8.64
N LEU A 137 -30.72 -1.41 7.59
CA LEU A 137 -31.34 -0.84 6.39
C LEU A 137 -32.62 -0.04 6.72
N ASP A 138 -33.45 -0.55 7.63
CA ASP A 138 -34.67 0.12 8.11
C ASP A 138 -34.34 1.45 8.82
N ALA A 139 -33.19 1.55 9.51
CA ALA A 139 -32.74 2.77 10.19
C ALA A 139 -32.04 3.79 9.28
N VAL A 140 -31.57 3.39 8.08
CA VAL A 140 -30.79 4.29 7.19
C VAL A 140 -31.63 5.46 6.68
N GLY A 141 -32.87 5.20 6.24
CA GLY A 141 -33.76 6.21 5.67
C GLY A 141 -34.01 7.38 6.64
N PRO A 142 -34.52 7.11 7.85
CA PRO A 142 -34.71 8.14 8.87
C PRO A 142 -33.42 8.90 9.24
N ALA A 143 -32.29 8.21 9.34
CA ALA A 143 -31.01 8.87 9.64
C ALA A 143 -30.55 9.80 8.50
N LEU A 144 -30.70 9.38 7.23
CA LEU A 144 -30.37 10.22 6.08
C LEU A 144 -31.32 11.42 5.94
N ALA A 145 -32.55 11.33 6.45
CA ALA A 145 -33.47 12.47 6.49
C ALA A 145 -32.96 13.61 7.41
N GLN A 146 -32.07 13.31 8.37
CA GLN A 146 -31.37 14.31 9.18
C GLN A 146 -30.19 14.98 8.44
N GLY A 147 -29.89 14.54 7.22
CA GLY A 147 -28.86 15.07 6.35
C GLY A 147 -27.57 14.26 6.32
N ASP A 148 -26.89 14.30 5.17
CA ASP A 148 -25.67 13.51 4.92
C ASP A 148 -24.57 13.78 5.96
N GLU A 149 -24.41 15.02 6.42
CA GLU A 149 -23.35 15.38 7.38
C GLU A 149 -23.58 14.75 8.77
N ALA A 150 -24.84 14.62 9.22
CA ALA A 150 -25.15 13.96 10.50
C ALA A 150 -24.74 12.48 10.47
N VAL A 151 -24.98 11.80 9.34
CA VAL A 151 -24.58 10.41 9.13
C VAL A 151 -23.07 10.27 8.95
N LEU A 152 -22.41 11.23 8.28
CA LEU A 152 -20.95 11.27 8.18
C LEU A 152 -20.28 11.46 9.55
N ARG A 153 -20.86 12.29 10.44
CA ARG A 153 -20.42 12.43 11.84
C ARG A 153 -20.52 11.14 12.62
N LEU A 154 -21.65 10.44 12.54
CA LEU A 154 -21.81 9.10 13.12
C LEU A 154 -20.71 8.15 12.63
N ARG A 155 -20.52 8.06 11.31
CA ARG A 155 -19.51 7.17 10.72
C ARG A 155 -18.10 7.51 11.21
N ALA A 156 -17.76 8.80 11.25
CA ALA A 156 -16.45 9.25 11.70
C ALA A 156 -16.21 8.95 13.18
N TYR A 157 -17.23 9.16 14.02
CA TYR A 157 -17.20 8.81 15.45
C TYR A 157 -16.97 7.31 15.68
N GLN A 158 -17.77 6.47 14.99
CA GLN A 158 -17.62 5.01 15.06
C GLN A 158 -16.25 4.55 14.53
N MET A 159 -15.77 5.15 13.43
CA MET A 159 -14.44 4.84 12.88
C MET A 159 -13.32 5.16 13.87
N SER A 160 -13.38 6.33 14.52
CA SER A 160 -12.42 6.75 15.55
C SER A 160 -12.38 5.74 16.71
N SER A 161 -13.56 5.34 17.19
CA SER A 161 -13.70 4.34 18.26
C SER A 161 -13.16 2.97 17.83
N PHE A 162 -13.50 2.50 16.62
CA PHE A 162 -12.97 1.26 16.07
C PHE A 162 -11.43 1.27 16.00
N ILE A 163 -10.82 2.31 15.44
CA ILE A 163 -9.36 2.41 15.34
C ILE A 163 -8.74 2.41 16.74
N ARG A 164 -9.31 3.14 17.70
CA ARG A 164 -8.85 3.14 19.09
C ARG A 164 -8.88 1.75 19.71
N GLU A 165 -9.97 1.00 19.55
CA GLU A 165 -10.06 -0.35 20.11
C GLU A 165 -9.14 -1.35 19.39
N VAL A 166 -8.89 -1.22 18.10
CA VAL A 166 -7.85 -2.02 17.41
C VAL A 166 -6.47 -1.75 18.00
N ARG A 167 -6.13 -0.48 18.31
CA ARG A 167 -4.85 -0.14 18.95
C ARG A 167 -4.78 -0.63 20.39
N ARG A 168 -5.91 -0.61 21.12
CA ARG A 168 -6.00 -1.22 22.45
C ARG A 168 -5.74 -2.72 22.37
N PHE A 169 -6.38 -3.42 21.44
CA PHE A 169 -6.16 -4.84 21.20
C PHE A 169 -4.71 -5.17 20.85
N GLU A 170 -4.02 -4.35 20.06
CA GLU A 170 -2.57 -4.53 19.81
C GLU A 170 -1.74 -4.47 21.10
N ALA A 171 -2.09 -3.54 21.99
CA ALA A 171 -1.38 -3.31 23.24
C ALA A 171 -1.68 -4.38 24.31
N THR A 172 -2.94 -4.84 24.42
CA THR A 172 -3.39 -5.75 25.49
C THR A 172 -3.52 -7.19 25.03
N GLY A 173 -3.74 -7.44 23.74
CA GLY A 173 -4.11 -8.74 23.19
C GLY A 173 -5.58 -9.13 23.43
N GLU A 174 -6.34 -8.31 24.15
CA GLU A 174 -7.72 -8.56 24.57
C GLU A 174 -8.72 -7.89 23.62
N GLU A 175 -9.70 -8.66 23.17
CA GLU A 175 -10.80 -8.17 22.34
C GLU A 175 -11.89 -7.58 23.23
N SER A 176 -12.16 -6.29 23.06
CA SER A 176 -13.22 -5.57 23.77
C SER A 176 -14.59 -5.76 23.13
N ASP A 177 -15.66 -5.62 23.90
CA ASP A 177 -17.03 -5.59 23.36
C ASP A 177 -17.23 -4.47 22.33
N GLU A 178 -16.67 -3.28 22.55
CA GLU A 178 -16.72 -2.17 21.59
C GLU A 178 -16.11 -2.53 20.22
N LEU A 179 -14.99 -3.26 20.21
CA LEU A 179 -14.37 -3.78 19.00
C LEU A 179 -15.25 -4.82 18.31
N ARG A 180 -15.95 -5.66 19.08
CA ARG A 180 -16.91 -6.64 18.57
C ARG A 180 -18.11 -5.93 17.92
N ASP A 181 -18.68 -4.97 18.62
CA ASP A 181 -19.82 -4.16 18.18
C ASP A 181 -19.53 -3.40 16.88
N LEU A 182 -18.38 -2.74 16.80
CA LEU A 182 -18.04 -1.90 15.64
C LEU A 182 -17.38 -2.69 14.52
N GLY A 183 -16.52 -3.66 14.86
CA GLY A 183 -15.69 -4.41 13.93
C GLY A 183 -16.30 -5.71 13.42
N GLY A 184 -17.27 -6.30 14.13
CA GLY A 184 -17.76 -7.65 13.84
C GLY A 184 -16.64 -8.68 13.86
N ASN A 185 -16.57 -9.58 12.88
CA ASN A 185 -15.51 -10.59 12.77
C ASN A 185 -14.16 -10.05 12.25
N PHE A 186 -13.84 -8.78 12.52
CA PHE A 186 -12.63 -8.14 12.01
C PHE A 186 -11.34 -8.84 12.48
N LEU A 187 -11.26 -9.27 13.74
CA LEU A 187 -10.08 -9.98 14.23
C LEU A 187 -9.94 -11.38 13.61
N GLY A 188 -11.06 -12.06 13.33
CA GLY A 188 -11.03 -13.30 12.57
C GLY A 188 -10.50 -13.09 11.15
N LEU A 189 -10.90 -12.00 10.48
CA LEU A 189 -10.34 -11.61 9.18
C LEU A 189 -8.82 -11.41 9.27
N LEU A 190 -8.32 -10.62 10.24
CA LEU A 190 -6.88 -10.39 10.40
C LEU A 190 -6.09 -11.68 10.65
N ARG A 191 -6.64 -12.62 11.42
CA ARG A 191 -6.03 -13.93 11.67
C ARG A 191 -5.98 -14.77 10.40
N ARG A 192 -7.11 -14.89 9.68
CA ARG A 192 -7.21 -15.70 8.45
C ARG A 192 -6.31 -15.15 7.33
N SER A 193 -6.08 -13.85 7.29
CA SER A 193 -5.22 -13.23 6.28
C SER A 193 -3.73 -13.19 6.63
N GLY A 194 -3.37 -13.58 7.87
CA GLY A 194 -1.99 -13.43 8.36
C GLY A 194 -1.59 -11.97 8.57
N TRP A 195 -2.53 -11.03 8.63
CA TRP A 195 -2.28 -9.62 8.92
C TRP A 195 -2.16 -9.33 10.43
N LEU A 196 -2.26 -10.37 11.26
CA LEU A 196 -1.97 -10.32 12.68
C LEU A 196 -0.64 -11.04 12.95
N GLY A 197 0.42 -10.26 13.15
CA GLY A 197 1.74 -10.79 13.53
C GLY A 197 1.88 -10.98 15.04
N ARG A 198 2.68 -11.96 15.45
CA ARG A 198 3.25 -12.00 16.82
C ARG A 198 4.37 -10.97 16.88
N ALA A 199 4.35 -10.02 17.82
CA ALA A 199 5.51 -9.16 18.03
C ALA A 199 6.65 -10.04 18.55
N THR A 200 7.76 -10.06 17.82
CA THR A 200 8.97 -10.75 18.26
C THR A 200 9.51 -10.07 19.51
N ALA A 201 9.48 -10.82 20.62
CA ALA A 201 10.20 -10.56 21.87
C ALA A 201 9.90 -9.23 22.59
N ARG A 202 8.87 -9.26 23.46
CA ARG A 202 8.98 -8.61 24.78
C ARG A 202 8.73 -9.65 25.89
N PRO A 203 9.48 -9.63 27.01
CA PRO A 203 9.45 -10.70 28.01
C PRO A 203 8.19 -10.70 28.91
N ARG A 204 7.19 -9.86 28.64
CA ARG A 204 5.94 -9.77 29.43
C ARG A 204 4.84 -9.23 28.52
N GLY A 205 3.92 -10.12 28.13
CA GLY A 205 2.79 -9.83 27.24
C GLY A 205 3.19 -9.88 25.77
N GLU A 206 2.70 -10.88 25.04
CA GLU A 206 2.84 -10.95 23.58
C GLU A 206 2.01 -9.82 22.94
N ALA A 207 2.60 -8.64 22.76
CA ALA A 207 1.99 -7.59 21.97
C ALA A 207 1.66 -8.15 20.58
N ARG A 208 0.42 -7.96 20.13
CA ARG A 208 0.01 -8.37 18.80
C ARG A 208 0.21 -7.19 17.87
N ARG A 209 0.74 -7.44 16.67
CA ARG A 209 0.94 -6.37 15.68
C ARG A 209 -0.05 -6.55 14.54
N VAL A 210 -0.96 -5.60 14.37
CA VAL A 210 -1.80 -5.48 13.19
C VAL A 210 -0.95 -4.86 12.09
N ALA A 211 -0.89 -5.52 10.92
CA ALA A 211 -0.07 -5.05 9.80
C ALA A 211 -0.55 -3.70 9.23
N MET A 212 -1.81 -3.33 9.48
CA MET A 212 -2.45 -2.13 8.97
C MET A 212 -2.17 -0.91 9.85
N ASP A 213 -1.85 0.21 9.20
CA ASP A 213 -1.82 1.52 9.85
C ASP A 213 -3.24 2.11 10.05
N GLY A 214 -3.32 3.27 10.70
CA GLY A 214 -4.62 3.92 10.97
C GLY A 214 -5.35 4.36 9.70
N THR A 215 -4.62 4.66 8.62
CA THR A 215 -5.23 5.05 7.33
C THR A 215 -5.91 3.85 6.71
N VAL A 216 -5.21 2.72 6.56
CA VAL A 216 -5.77 1.50 5.96
C VAL A 216 -6.95 0.98 6.80
N LEU A 217 -6.85 1.01 8.13
CA LEU A 217 -7.95 0.66 9.03
C LEU A 217 -9.18 1.56 8.80
N GLY A 218 -8.98 2.87 8.67
CA GLY A 218 -10.05 3.81 8.39
C GLY A 218 -10.74 3.54 7.05
N VAL A 219 -9.98 3.29 5.98
CA VAL A 219 -10.54 2.97 4.65
C VAL A 219 -11.33 1.66 4.67
N LEU A 220 -10.80 0.60 5.31
CA LEU A 220 -11.53 -0.66 5.46
C LEU A 220 -12.82 -0.49 6.26
N PHE A 221 -12.77 0.28 7.36
CA PHE A 221 -13.96 0.59 8.15
C PHE A 221 -15.00 1.31 7.29
N LYS A 222 -14.63 2.37 6.54
CA LYS A 222 -15.55 3.09 5.65
C LYS A 222 -16.19 2.19 4.60
N LYS A 223 -15.42 1.29 3.96
CA LYS A 223 -15.93 0.34 2.96
C LYS A 223 -16.90 -0.67 3.58
N ARG A 224 -16.55 -1.25 4.74
CA ARG A 224 -17.44 -2.16 5.48
C ARG A 224 -18.72 -1.44 5.90
N TRP A 225 -18.59 -0.25 6.48
CA TRP A 225 -19.70 0.59 6.91
C TRP A 225 -20.65 0.89 5.72
N GLY A 226 -20.11 1.30 4.58
CA GLY A 226 -20.91 1.57 3.37
C GLY A 226 -21.61 0.33 2.81
N ALA A 227 -20.99 -0.86 2.93
CA ALA A 227 -21.60 -2.13 2.51
C ALA A 227 -22.74 -2.58 3.45
N ILE A 228 -22.58 -2.35 4.75
CA ILE A 228 -23.58 -2.66 5.79
C ILE A 228 -24.80 -1.74 5.64
N VAL A 229 -24.56 -0.43 5.53
CA VAL A 229 -25.60 0.62 5.40
C VAL A 229 -26.20 0.66 3.98
N GLY A 230 -25.52 0.10 2.98
CA GLY A 230 -25.99 0.11 1.59
C GLY A 230 -25.83 1.45 0.87
N VAL A 231 -24.94 2.32 1.36
CA VAL A 231 -24.70 3.66 0.81
C VAL A 231 -23.24 3.81 0.38
N GLN A 232 -23.01 3.99 -0.93
CA GLN A 232 -21.67 4.13 -1.52
C GLN A 232 -21.52 5.38 -2.41
N ARG A 233 -22.59 6.19 -2.54
CA ARG A 233 -22.55 7.46 -3.28
C ARG A 233 -21.69 8.50 -2.58
N ALA A 234 -21.29 9.57 -3.29
CA ALA A 234 -20.77 10.76 -2.63
C ALA A 234 -21.83 11.35 -1.66
N PRO A 235 -21.44 11.86 -0.48
CA PRO A 235 -20.07 11.95 0.08
C PRO A 235 -19.61 10.71 0.90
N PHE A 236 -20.36 9.60 0.86
CA PHE A 236 -20.06 8.39 1.63
C PHE A 236 -19.01 7.47 0.99
N GLY A 237 -18.76 7.57 -0.31
CA GLY A 237 -17.68 6.83 -0.97
C GLY A 237 -16.30 7.15 -0.37
N VAL A 238 -15.37 6.19 -0.45
CA VAL A 238 -13.95 6.46 -0.20
C VAL A 238 -13.34 7.20 -1.38
N SER A 239 -12.39 8.09 -1.11
CA SER A 239 -11.67 8.82 -2.17
C SER A 239 -10.71 7.89 -2.94
N LEU A 240 -10.30 8.32 -4.14
CA LEU A 240 -9.34 7.55 -4.95
C LEU A 240 -8.00 7.35 -4.25
N ASP A 241 -7.49 8.36 -3.53
CA ASP A 241 -6.24 8.24 -2.77
C ASP A 241 -6.36 7.27 -1.59
N GLU A 242 -7.53 7.22 -0.95
CA GLU A 242 -7.82 6.21 0.08
C GLU A 242 -7.85 4.78 -0.51
N GLU A 243 -8.46 4.59 -1.68
CA GLU A 243 -8.39 3.31 -2.39
C GLU A 243 -6.95 2.95 -2.74
N ARG A 244 -6.16 3.89 -3.27
CA ARG A 244 -4.73 3.67 -3.55
C ARG A 244 -3.95 3.27 -2.30
N ALA A 245 -4.23 3.90 -1.15
CA ALA A 245 -3.60 3.54 0.12
C ALA A 245 -3.96 2.09 0.54
N LEU A 246 -5.23 1.71 0.41
CA LEU A 246 -5.67 0.33 0.65
C LEU A 246 -5.01 -0.66 -0.30
N PHE A 247 -5.02 -0.40 -1.61
CA PHE A 247 -4.43 -1.31 -2.59
C PHE A 247 -2.90 -1.40 -2.46
N ARG A 248 -2.21 -0.31 -2.09
CA ARG A 248 -0.79 -0.36 -1.72
C ARG A 248 -0.56 -1.37 -0.59
N PHE A 249 -1.39 -1.34 0.45
CA PHE A 249 -1.32 -2.30 1.54
C PHE A 249 -1.56 -3.73 1.05
N LEU A 250 -2.64 -3.97 0.29
CA LEU A 250 -3.01 -5.31 -0.18
C LEU A 250 -1.96 -5.93 -1.12
N LEU A 251 -1.32 -5.13 -1.98
CA LEU A 251 -0.25 -5.61 -2.88
C LEU A 251 1.04 -5.93 -2.11
N SER A 252 1.31 -5.18 -1.03
CA SER A 252 2.49 -5.37 -0.19
C SER A 252 2.31 -6.51 0.82
N HIS A 253 1.07 -6.76 1.26
CA HIS A 253 0.70 -7.79 2.23
C HIS A 253 -0.36 -8.69 1.61
N PRO A 254 0.00 -9.53 0.61
CA PRO A 254 -0.95 -10.49 0.08
C PRO A 254 -1.47 -11.37 1.22
N VAL A 255 -2.73 -11.78 1.12
CA VAL A 255 -3.32 -12.73 2.05
C VAL A 255 -2.50 -14.02 1.89
N GLY A 256 -1.66 -14.33 2.88
CA GLY A 256 -0.77 -15.48 2.83
C GLY A 256 -1.57 -16.76 2.68
N ALA A 257 -0.94 -17.81 2.12
CA ALA A 257 -1.55 -19.12 1.87
C ALA A 257 -1.97 -19.92 3.12
N ALA A 258 -2.17 -19.23 4.25
CA ALA A 258 -2.72 -19.81 5.47
C ALA A 258 -4.16 -20.32 5.30
N ARG A 259 -4.87 -19.96 4.21
CA ARG A 259 -6.05 -20.64 3.65
C ARG A 259 -6.49 -19.87 2.40
N GLY A 260 -6.84 -20.59 1.33
CA GLY A 260 -6.99 -20.01 -0.01
C GLY A 260 -8.02 -18.88 -0.10
N ALA A 261 -7.87 -18.01 -1.09
CA ALA A 261 -8.75 -16.87 -1.36
C ALA A 261 -10.25 -17.23 -1.56
N GLN A 262 -10.60 -18.52 -1.68
CA GLN A 262 -11.99 -19.03 -1.64
C GLN A 262 -12.61 -18.96 -0.23
N ASP A 263 -11.82 -19.04 0.85
CA ASP A 263 -12.30 -18.99 2.24
C ASP A 263 -12.66 -17.57 2.73
N LEU A 264 -12.33 -16.53 1.96
CA LEU A 264 -12.81 -15.17 2.23
C LEU A 264 -14.22 -14.91 1.68
N ALA A 265 -14.75 -15.83 0.87
CA ALA A 265 -16.08 -15.73 0.25
C ALA A 265 -17.01 -16.91 0.57
N ALA A 266 -16.53 -17.99 1.19
CA ALA A 266 -17.33 -19.17 1.53
C ALA A 266 -17.88 -19.13 2.97
N PRO A 267 -19.13 -19.59 3.21
CA PRO A 267 -19.73 -19.64 4.54
C PRO A 267 -19.06 -20.64 5.49
N PRO A 268 -19.13 -20.42 6.83
CA PRO A 268 -18.31 -21.11 7.85
C PRO A 268 -18.56 -22.61 8.03
N ALA A 269 -19.62 -23.18 7.45
CA ALA A 269 -20.09 -24.54 7.76
C ALA A 269 -19.16 -25.70 7.31
N GLN A 270 -18.13 -25.44 6.50
CA GLN A 270 -17.26 -26.50 5.94
C GLN A 270 -15.89 -26.65 6.64
N GLN A 271 -15.60 -25.87 7.68
CA GLN A 271 -14.24 -25.81 8.26
C GLN A 271 -13.96 -26.83 9.38
N THR A 272 -14.95 -27.60 9.83
CA THR A 272 -14.85 -28.41 11.07
C THR A 272 -14.05 -29.72 10.92
N ALA A 273 -13.81 -30.21 9.71
CA ALA A 273 -13.17 -31.53 9.50
C ALA A 273 -11.62 -31.53 9.46
N ALA A 274 -10.97 -30.36 9.34
CA ALA A 274 -9.51 -30.29 9.14
C ALA A 274 -8.70 -30.02 10.44
N ARG A 275 -9.27 -30.25 11.62
CA ARG A 275 -8.77 -29.71 12.90
C ARG A 275 -7.89 -30.65 13.76
N LEU A 276 -7.46 -31.80 13.26
CA LEU A 276 -6.76 -32.80 14.07
C LEU A 276 -5.48 -33.31 13.40
N GLU A 277 -4.46 -32.48 13.27
CA GLU A 277 -3.07 -32.96 13.16
C GLU A 277 -2.16 -31.99 13.93
N PRO A 278 -1.45 -32.45 14.97
CA PRO A 278 -0.49 -31.62 15.69
C PRO A 278 0.70 -31.29 14.78
N ALA A 279 0.86 -29.99 14.49
CA ALA A 279 1.95 -29.46 13.69
C ALA A 279 3.29 -29.66 14.40
N SER A 280 3.95 -30.78 14.09
CA SER A 280 5.39 -30.91 14.30
C SER A 280 6.07 -29.87 13.41
N GLU A 281 6.82 -28.93 14.00
CA GLU A 281 7.54 -27.91 13.24
C GLU A 281 8.44 -28.60 12.22
N PRO A 282 8.15 -28.48 10.90
CA PRO A 282 8.92 -29.17 9.90
C PRO A 282 10.29 -28.51 9.85
N THR A 283 11.35 -29.29 10.11
CA THR A 283 12.71 -28.85 9.84
C THR A 283 12.77 -28.21 8.44
N PRO A 284 13.32 -26.99 8.28
CA PRO A 284 13.25 -26.19 7.05
C PRO A 284 13.88 -26.82 5.79
N ARG A 285 14.33 -28.07 5.86
CA ARG A 285 14.98 -28.81 4.77
C ARG A 285 14.14 -29.98 4.22
N SER A 286 12.89 -30.17 4.67
CA SER A 286 12.06 -31.22 4.07
C SER A 286 11.54 -30.78 2.70
N PRO A 287 11.53 -31.67 1.68
CA PRO A 287 10.89 -31.38 0.39
C PRO A 287 9.44 -30.92 0.52
N ALA A 288 8.71 -31.43 1.51
CA ALA A 288 7.34 -31.02 1.81
C ALA A 288 7.23 -29.57 2.33
N ALA A 289 8.23 -29.07 3.07
CA ALA A 289 8.28 -27.66 3.46
C ALA A 289 8.55 -26.75 2.25
N ALA A 290 9.46 -27.16 1.36
CA ALA A 290 9.76 -26.43 0.13
C ALA A 290 8.56 -26.36 -0.83
N LEU A 291 7.82 -27.47 -0.99
CA LEU A 291 6.61 -27.50 -1.81
C LEU A 291 5.53 -26.56 -1.26
N ARG A 292 5.27 -26.61 0.06
CA ARG A 292 4.31 -25.70 0.71
C ARG A 292 4.71 -24.23 0.57
N ALA A 293 5.99 -23.91 0.68
CA ALA A 293 6.49 -22.56 0.47
C ALA A 293 6.28 -22.09 -0.98
N ALA A 294 6.53 -22.98 -1.96
CA ALA A 294 6.29 -22.68 -3.38
C ALA A 294 4.80 -22.47 -3.69
N ASP A 295 3.92 -23.32 -3.14
CA ASP A 295 2.47 -23.15 -3.28
C ASP A 295 1.98 -21.86 -2.62
N ALA A 296 2.55 -21.52 -1.46
CA ALA A 296 2.24 -20.28 -0.78
C ALA A 296 2.61 -19.05 -1.62
N GLN A 297 3.82 -19.05 -2.17
CA GLN A 297 4.28 -18.00 -3.07
C GLN A 297 3.38 -17.88 -4.32
N ARG A 298 2.94 -19.01 -4.90
CA ARG A 298 2.01 -18.99 -6.04
C ARG A 298 0.67 -18.36 -5.68
N ALA A 299 0.10 -18.72 -4.53
CA ALA A 299 -1.16 -18.16 -4.06
C ALA A 299 -1.06 -16.64 -3.83
N GLU A 300 0.04 -16.17 -3.24
CA GLU A 300 0.30 -14.74 -3.05
C GLU A 300 0.38 -13.98 -4.38
N GLU A 301 1.11 -14.51 -5.37
CA GLU A 301 1.22 -13.84 -6.67
C GLU A 301 -0.09 -13.87 -7.47
N GLN A 302 -0.89 -14.93 -7.35
CA GLN A 302 -2.25 -14.97 -7.90
C GLN A 302 -3.16 -13.93 -7.24
N TYR A 303 -3.07 -13.77 -5.92
CA TYR A 303 -3.77 -12.72 -5.21
C TYR A 303 -3.35 -11.33 -5.69
N ARG A 304 -2.03 -11.08 -5.85
CA ARG A 304 -1.51 -9.81 -6.41
C ARG A 304 -2.07 -9.55 -7.81
N LEU A 305 -2.10 -10.55 -8.70
CA LEU A 305 -2.69 -10.41 -10.04
C LEU A 305 -4.15 -9.97 -10.00
N LYS A 306 -4.98 -10.60 -9.15
CA LYS A 306 -6.37 -10.20 -8.95
C LYS A 306 -6.47 -8.74 -8.50
N LYS A 307 -5.66 -8.35 -7.50
CA LYS A 307 -5.67 -6.98 -6.96
C LYS A 307 -5.12 -5.92 -7.92
N ILE A 308 -4.19 -6.28 -8.80
CA ILE A 308 -3.72 -5.43 -9.90
C ILE A 308 -4.86 -5.12 -10.87
N ASP A 309 -5.65 -6.13 -11.25
CA ASP A 309 -6.76 -5.95 -12.17
C ASP A 309 -7.91 -5.15 -11.53
N GLU A 310 -8.23 -5.40 -10.26
CA GLU A 310 -9.20 -4.59 -9.49
C GLU A 310 -8.77 -3.12 -9.38
N LEU A 311 -7.49 -2.87 -9.04
CA LEU A 311 -6.96 -1.50 -8.93
C LEU A 311 -6.99 -0.79 -10.28
N ALA A 312 -6.61 -1.44 -11.37
CA ALA A 312 -6.61 -0.83 -12.70
C ALA A 312 -8.02 -0.48 -13.21
N ALA A 313 -9.05 -1.19 -12.75
CA ALA A 313 -10.44 -0.85 -13.03
C ALA A 313 -10.89 0.42 -12.30
N LEU A 314 -10.34 0.68 -11.10
CA LEU A 314 -10.63 1.88 -10.30
C LEU A 314 -9.75 3.08 -10.67
N ASP A 315 -8.49 2.83 -11.02
CA ASP A 315 -7.48 3.82 -11.33
C ASP A 315 -6.81 3.51 -12.68
N PRO A 316 -7.32 4.10 -13.78
CA PRO A 316 -6.72 3.93 -15.10
C PRO A 316 -5.28 4.43 -15.22
N SER A 317 -4.81 5.28 -14.30
CA SER A 317 -3.43 5.78 -14.30
C SER A 317 -2.42 4.79 -13.73
N TYR A 318 -2.88 3.71 -13.09
CA TYR A 318 -2.02 2.67 -12.54
C TYR A 318 -1.36 1.85 -13.67
N PRO A 319 -0.03 1.59 -13.65
CA PRO A 319 0.67 0.88 -14.72
C PRO A 319 0.40 -0.64 -14.69
N ARG A 320 -0.85 -1.03 -15.02
CA ARG A 320 -1.40 -2.39 -14.94
C ARG A 320 -0.50 -3.43 -15.59
N HIS A 321 -0.10 -3.19 -16.84
CA HIS A 321 0.67 -4.14 -17.64
C HIS A 321 2.07 -4.40 -17.06
N LEU A 322 2.74 -3.36 -16.58
CA LEU A 322 4.02 -3.48 -15.87
C LEU A 322 3.86 -4.31 -14.60
N ALA A 323 2.87 -3.98 -13.76
CA ALA A 323 2.60 -4.71 -12.52
C ALA A 323 2.29 -6.19 -12.77
N ARG A 324 1.45 -6.47 -13.76
CA ARG A 324 1.07 -7.83 -14.18
C ARG A 324 2.29 -8.62 -14.66
N GLY A 325 3.15 -7.99 -15.46
CA GLY A 325 4.40 -8.60 -15.95
C GLY A 325 5.30 -9.06 -14.82
N VAL A 326 5.45 -8.26 -13.76
CA VAL A 326 6.24 -8.61 -12.55
C VAL A 326 5.65 -9.84 -11.84
N ALA A 327 4.33 -9.83 -11.57
CA ALA A 327 3.69 -10.95 -10.87
C ALA A 327 3.71 -12.25 -11.69
N LEU A 328 3.52 -12.16 -13.02
CA LEU A 328 3.64 -13.31 -13.93
C LEU A 328 5.06 -13.86 -14.00
N TYR A 329 6.08 -12.99 -13.97
CA TYR A 329 7.48 -13.41 -13.92
C TYR A 329 7.75 -14.25 -12.68
N ARG A 330 7.28 -13.80 -11.51
CA ARG A 330 7.44 -14.51 -10.23
C ARG A 330 6.69 -15.84 -10.18
N LEU A 331 5.61 -15.97 -10.94
CA LEU A 331 4.90 -17.23 -11.18
C LEU A 331 5.60 -18.16 -12.19
N ARG A 332 6.79 -17.79 -12.69
CA ARG A 332 7.51 -18.47 -13.78
C ARG A 332 6.70 -18.58 -15.07
N LYS A 333 5.76 -17.65 -15.30
CA LYS A 333 5.00 -17.56 -16.56
C LYS A 333 5.71 -16.58 -17.50
N PHE A 334 6.95 -16.88 -17.88
CA PHE A 334 7.85 -15.93 -18.53
C PHE A 334 7.33 -15.42 -19.88
N ALA A 335 6.74 -16.27 -20.71
CA ALA A 335 6.14 -15.85 -21.98
C ALA A 335 4.99 -14.83 -21.78
N GLN A 336 4.10 -15.08 -20.81
CA GLN A 336 2.99 -14.16 -20.49
C GLN A 336 3.51 -12.87 -19.85
N SER A 337 4.58 -12.96 -19.06
CA SER A 337 5.27 -11.80 -18.49
C SER A 337 5.86 -10.91 -19.59
N ALA A 338 6.54 -11.49 -20.57
CA ALA A 338 7.08 -10.77 -21.71
C ALA A 338 5.99 -10.08 -22.55
N GLU A 339 4.85 -10.74 -22.77
CA GLU A 339 3.69 -10.12 -23.42
C GLU A 339 3.19 -8.91 -22.65
N ALA A 340 3.02 -9.03 -21.32
CA ALA A 340 2.57 -7.93 -20.49
C ALA A 340 3.54 -6.74 -20.52
N PHE A 341 4.86 -6.96 -20.50
CA PHE A 341 5.82 -5.87 -20.62
C PHE A 341 5.81 -5.22 -22.01
N ARG A 342 5.61 -6.00 -23.09
CA ARG A 342 5.43 -5.44 -24.45
C ARG A 342 4.20 -4.53 -24.52
N SER A 343 3.05 -5.00 -24.03
CA SER A 343 1.84 -4.16 -23.99
C SER A 343 2.04 -2.87 -23.18
N HIS A 344 2.82 -2.91 -22.09
CA HIS A 344 3.14 -1.69 -21.34
C HIS A 344 3.95 -0.69 -22.18
N LEU A 345 5.00 -1.16 -22.87
CA LEU A 345 5.88 -0.34 -23.70
C LEU A 345 5.16 0.23 -24.93
N GLU A 346 4.23 -0.51 -25.51
CA GLU A 346 3.38 -0.03 -26.61
C GLU A 346 2.46 1.12 -26.17
N GLN A 347 1.87 1.00 -24.98
CA GLN A 347 0.97 2.02 -24.44
C GLN A 347 1.72 3.24 -23.87
N HIS A 348 2.95 3.05 -23.40
CA HIS A 348 3.74 4.08 -22.71
C HIS A 348 5.18 4.11 -23.22
N PRO A 349 5.42 4.44 -24.51
CA PRO A 349 6.77 4.41 -25.08
C PRO A 349 7.76 5.29 -24.31
N ASP A 350 7.33 6.45 -23.81
CA ASP A 350 8.17 7.41 -23.08
C ASP A 350 7.73 7.59 -21.61
N GLY A 351 7.07 6.59 -21.03
CA GLY A 351 6.61 6.64 -19.64
C GLY A 351 7.74 6.57 -18.60
N ALA A 352 7.43 6.99 -17.36
CA ALA A 352 8.38 6.96 -16.24
C ALA A 352 8.96 5.57 -15.91
N HIS A 353 8.35 4.50 -16.44
CA HIS A 353 8.77 3.12 -16.24
C HIS A 353 9.34 2.44 -17.50
N THR A 354 9.49 3.14 -18.63
CA THR A 354 9.93 2.54 -19.91
C THR A 354 11.24 1.76 -19.78
N LEU A 355 12.30 2.40 -19.28
CA LEU A 355 13.62 1.75 -19.17
C LEU A 355 13.58 0.51 -18.27
N ARG A 356 12.79 0.57 -17.19
CA ARG A 356 12.59 -0.57 -16.29
C ARG A 356 11.84 -1.71 -17.00
N ALA A 357 10.78 -1.38 -17.73
CA ALA A 357 10.00 -2.36 -18.49
C ALA A 357 10.82 -3.03 -19.60
N GLN A 358 11.72 -2.30 -20.28
CA GLN A 358 12.65 -2.87 -21.27
C GLN A 358 13.61 -3.88 -20.64
N ASN A 359 14.21 -3.54 -19.49
CA ASN A 359 15.10 -4.44 -18.74
C ASN A 359 14.37 -5.71 -18.30
N TYR A 360 13.14 -5.57 -17.82
CA TYR A 360 12.29 -6.67 -17.38
C TYR A 360 11.82 -7.55 -18.54
N LEU A 361 11.46 -6.95 -19.68
CA LEU A 361 11.13 -7.67 -20.90
C LEU A 361 12.29 -8.55 -21.36
N ARG A 362 13.51 -8.01 -21.37
CA ARG A 362 14.70 -8.76 -21.74
C ARG A 362 14.91 -9.98 -20.84
N ALA A 363 14.82 -9.79 -19.52
CA ALA A 363 14.92 -10.89 -18.56
C ALA A 363 13.82 -11.95 -18.75
N ALA A 364 12.58 -11.54 -19.07
CA ALA A 364 11.48 -12.46 -19.33
C ALA A 364 11.68 -13.28 -20.62
N VAL A 365 12.17 -12.65 -21.69
CA VAL A 365 12.46 -13.34 -22.96
C VAL A 365 13.62 -14.33 -22.82
N GLU A 366 14.68 -13.96 -22.11
CA GLU A 366 15.83 -14.85 -21.87
C GLU A 366 15.38 -16.10 -21.09
N ARG A 367 14.67 -15.95 -19.96
CA ARG A 367 14.14 -17.08 -19.20
C ARG A 367 13.14 -17.94 -19.98
N ALA A 368 12.30 -17.33 -20.81
CA ALA A 368 11.33 -18.07 -21.62
C ALA A 368 12.02 -18.94 -22.70
N ARG A 369 13.18 -18.51 -23.22
CA ARG A 369 13.99 -19.31 -24.14
C ARG A 369 14.68 -20.46 -23.42
N ASP A 370 15.22 -20.20 -22.23
CA ASP A 370 15.88 -21.22 -21.41
C ASP A 370 14.93 -22.36 -21.00
N GLU A 371 13.64 -22.09 -20.81
CA GLU A 371 12.63 -23.13 -20.52
C GLU A 371 12.20 -23.96 -21.74
N GLN A 372 12.54 -23.54 -22.96
CA GLN A 372 12.21 -24.25 -24.21
C GLN A 372 13.31 -25.18 -24.73
N LEU A 373 14.54 -25.03 -24.22
CA LEU A 373 15.71 -25.86 -24.51
C LEU A 373 15.80 -27.00 -23.49
#